data_AF-A0A7C7VN45-F1
#
_entry.id   AF-A0A7C7VN45-F1
#
_cell.length_a   1.000
_cell.length_b   1.000
_cell.length_c   1.000
_cell.angle_alpha   90.00
_cell.angle_beta   90.00
_cell.angle_gamma   90.00
#
_symmetry.space_group_name_H-M   'P 1'
#
loop_
_entity.id
_entity.type
_entity.pdbx_description
1 polymer ?
#
loop_
_entity_poly.entity_id
_entity_poly.type
_entity_poly.pdbx_seq_one_letter_code
_entity_poly.pdbx_strand_id
1 'polypeptide(L)' 'RWFFAFIGGFLFTYGARLARGCTSGQALSGGATLSAGSWAVMMAIFGGAYLFAYTFRKLWN' A
#
# COMPACT_ATOMS: atom_id res chain seq x y z
N ARG A 1 -0.33 -1.21 -19.64
CA ARG A 1 0.95 -1.05 -18.89
C ARG A 1 1.14 0.34 -18.25
N TRP A 2 1.53 1.38 -19.00
CA TRP A 2 2.06 2.62 -18.41
C TRP A 2 1.02 3.47 -17.69
N PHE A 3 -0.17 3.60 -18.28
CA PHE A 3 -1.27 4.36 -17.69
C PHE A 3 -1.73 3.79 -16.34
N PHE A 4 -1.87 2.46 -16.26
CA PHE A 4 -2.23 1.77 -15.02
C PHE A 4 -1.14 1.83 -13.95
N ALA A 5 0.14 1.78 -14.35
CA ALA A 5 1.26 1.99 -13.43
C ALA A 5 1.26 3.41 -12.85
N PHE A 6 0.93 4.43 -13.66
CA PHE A 6 0.82 5.81 -13.21
C PHE A 6 -0.34 6.02 -12.24
N ILE A 7 -1.52 5.48 -12.55
CA ILE A 7 -2.70 5.58 -11.67
C ILE A 7 -2.43 4.85 -10.33
N GLY A 8 -1.87 3.64 -10.38
CA GLY A 8 -1.52 2.89 -9.18
C GLY A 8 -0.47 3.60 -8.33
N GLY A 9 0.55 4.19 -8.96
CA GLY A 9 1.56 5.00 -8.28
C GLY A 9 0.96 6.23 -7.61
N PHE A 10 0.07 6.96 -8.30
CA PHE A 10 -0.59 8.14 -7.76
C PHE A 10 -1.47 7.81 -6.55
N LEU A 11 -2.28 6.74 -6.65
CA LEU A 11 -3.13 6.26 -5.57
C LEU A 11 -2.30 5.85 -4.33
N PHE A 12 -1.16 5.19 -4.56
CA PHE A 12 -0.24 4.79 -3.49
C PHE A 12 0.39 6.00 -2.80
N THR A 13 0.86 7.00 -3.55
CA THR A 13 1.41 8.24 -2.96
C THR A 13 0.37 9.03 -2.17
N TYR A 14 -0.89 9.04 -2.63
CA TYR A 14 -1.99 9.68 -1.91
C TYR A 14 -2.26 8.97 -0.57
N GLY A 15 -2.32 7.63 -0.59
CA GLY A 15 -2.45 6.81 0.61
C GLY A 15 -1.27 6.98 1.59
N ALA A 16 -0.03 7.06 1.09
CA ALA A 16 1.15 7.31 1.91
C ALA A 16 1.09 8.66 2.64
N ARG A 17 0.55 9.70 1.99
CA ARG A 17 0.34 11.01 2.62
C ARG A 17 -0.70 10.94 3.74
N LEU A 18 -1.78 10.19 3.52
CA LEU A 18 -2.86 10.00 4.51
C LEU A 18 -2.35 9.28 5.77
N ALA A 19 -1.44 8.30 5.59
CA ALA A 19 -0.79 7.57 6.68
C ALA A 19 0.32 8.38 7.41
N ARG A 20 0.60 9.63 6.99
CA ARG A 20 1.62 10.53 7.56
C ARG A 20 2.99 9.85 7.77
N GLY A 21 3.36 8.95 6.87
CA GLY A 21 4.60 8.18 6.99
C GLY A 21 4.93 7.45 5.70
N CYS A 22 6.20 7.10 5.54
CA CYS A 22 6.60 6.17 4.49
C CYS A 22 6.18 4.75 4.87
N THR A 23 5.97 3.90 3.87
CA THR A 23 5.59 2.49 4.03
C THR A 23 6.58 1.76 4.95
N SER A 24 7.87 2.05 4.80
CA SER A 24 8.94 1.50 5.64
C SER A 24 8.85 2.00 7.10
N GLY A 25 8.49 3.26 7.33
CA GLY A 25 8.34 3.82 8.68
C GLY A 25 7.09 3.29 9.40
N GLN A 26 5.97 3.13 8.70
CA GLN A 26 4.76 2.50 9.25
C GLN A 26 4.99 1.00 9.51
N ALA A 27 5.69 0.30 8.62
CA ALA A 27 5.96 -1.12 8.77
C ALA A 27 7.01 -1.43 9.85
N LEU A 28 8.19 -0.79 9.82
CA LEU A 28 9.28 -1.10 10.75
C LEU A 28 9.15 -0.35 12.08
N SER A 29 9.04 0.97 12.07
CA SER A 29 9.00 1.76 13.31
C SER A 29 7.64 1.68 13.98
N GLY A 30 6.57 1.84 13.20
CA GLY A 30 5.20 1.68 13.69
C GLY A 30 4.89 0.26 14.16
N GLY A 31 5.38 -0.75 13.45
CA GLY A 31 5.32 -2.16 13.84
C GLY A 31 6.15 -2.47 15.10
N ALA A 32 7.36 -1.90 15.24
CA ALA A 32 8.20 -2.09 16.43
C ALA A 32 7.61 -1.45 17.70
N THR A 33 6.87 -0.35 17.55
CA THR A 33 6.16 0.30 18.68
C THR A 33 4.83 -0.37 19.07
N LEU A 34 4.47 -1.52 18.47
CA LEU A 34 3.18 -2.21 18.68
C LEU A 34 1.96 -1.29 18.46
N SER A 35 2.08 -0.27 17.61
CA SER A 35 0.99 0.66 17.36
C SER A 35 -0.10 -0.02 16.54
N ALA A 36 -1.30 -0.14 17.11
CA ALA A 36 -2.46 -0.73 16.43
C ALA A 36 -2.75 -0.06 15.07
N GLY A 37 -2.48 1.25 14.95
CA GLY A 37 -2.62 1.99 13.69
C GLY A 37 -1.67 1.51 12.60
N SER A 38 -0.40 1.24 12.94
CA SER A 38 0.59 0.79 11.96
C SER A 38 0.39 -0.66 11.51
N TRP A 39 -0.11 -1.52 12.41
CA TRP A 39 -0.55 -2.87 12.04
C TRP A 39 -1.76 -2.84 11.09
N ALA A 40 -2.74 -1.96 11.36
CA ALA A 40 -3.90 -1.78 10.48
C ALA A 40 -3.49 -1.28 9.09
N VAL A 41 -2.54 -0.34 9.01
CA VAL A 41 -1.97 0.14 7.75
C VAL A 41 -1.28 -0.99 6.98
N MET A 42 -0.45 -1.80 7.66
CA MET A 42 0.24 -2.94 7.05
C MET A 42 -0.76 -3.96 6.46
N MET A 43 -1.80 -4.31 7.23
CA MET A 43 -2.86 -5.22 6.79
C MET A 43 -3.68 -4.65 5.62
N ALA A 44 -3.99 -3.35 5.64
CA ALA A 44 -4.73 -2.70 4.56
C ALA A 44 -3.92 -2.67 3.24
N ILE A 45 -2.61 -2.42 3.32
CA ILE A 45 -1.73 -2.40 2.13
C ILE A 45 -1.62 -3.80 1.53
N PHE A 46 -1.27 -4.82 2.32
CA PHE A 46 -1.11 -6.18 1.83
C PHE A 46 -2.44 -6.82 1.44
N GLY A 47 -3.50 -6.60 2.22
CA GLY A 47 -4.85 -7.08 1.91
C GLY A 47 -5.40 -6.46 0.64
N GLY A 48 -5.26 -5.14 0.47
CA GLY A 48 -5.62 -4.45 -0.77
C GLY A 48 -4.81 -4.95 -1.96
N ALA A 49 -3.49 -5.06 -1.81
CA ALA A 49 -2.62 -5.55 -2.87
C ALA A 49 -3.00 -6.97 -3.33
N TYR A 50 -3.30 -7.90 -2.43
CA TYR A 50 -3.69 -9.27 -2.79
C TYR A 50 -5.06 -9.34 -3.50
N LEU A 51 -6.02 -8.51 -3.06
CA LEU A 51 -7.34 -8.40 -3.69
C LEU A 51 -7.24 -7.86 -5.12
N PHE A 52 -6.45 -6.81 -5.32
CA PHE A 52 -6.28 -6.20 -6.63
C PHE A 52 -5.31 -6.99 -7.54
N ALA A 53 -4.37 -7.75 -6.99
CA ALA A 53 -3.42 -8.55 -7.75
C ALA A 53 -4.08 -9.64 -8.61
N TYR A 54 -5.26 -10.14 -8.24
CA TYR A 54 -5.98 -11.12 -9.07
C TYR A 54 -6.60 -10.48 -10.32
N THR A 55 -7.23 -9.31 -10.16
CA THR A 55 -7.90 -8.59 -11.25
C THR A 55 -6.92 -7.95 -12.23
N PHE A 56 -5.83 -7.36 -11.73
CA PHE A 56 -4.83 -6.70 -12.56
C PHE A 56 -3.81 -7.64 -13.21
N ARG A 57 -3.83 -8.95 -12.87
CA ARG A 57 -2.92 -9.96 -13.45
C ARG A 57 -3.07 -10.08 -14.97
N LYS A 58 -4.29 -9.89 -15.51
CA LYS A 58 -4.57 -9.88 -16.96
C LYS A 58 -4.06 -8.64 -17.68
N LEU A 59 -3.70 -7.57 -16.96
CA LEU A 59 -3.29 -6.28 -17.50
C LEU A 59 -1.76 -6.12 -17.65
N TRP A 60 -1.02 -7.18 -17.28
CA TRP A 60 0.44 -7.26 -17.35
C TRP A 60 0.96 -7.74 -18.71
N ASN A 61 0.08 -8.18 -19.62
CA ASN A 61 0.42 -8.50 -21.01
C ASN A 61 0.46 -7.22 -21.86
#